data_AF-A0A4R8M6M4-F1
#
_entry.id   AF-A0A4R8M6M4-F1
#
_cell.length_a   1.000
_cell.length_b   1.000
_cell.length_c   1.000
_cell.angle_alpha   90.00
_cell.angle_beta   90.00
_cell.angle_gamma   90.00
#
_symmetry.space_group_name_H-M   'P 1'
#
loop_
_entity.id
_entity.type
_entity.pdbx_description
1 polymer ?
#
loop_
_entity_poly.entity_id
_entity_poly.type
_entity_poly.pdbx_seq_one_letter_code
_entity_poly.pdbx_strand_id
1 'polypeptide(L)'
;MFLFLGFYFNSFYAQSAHYYVLINNTKLAPWCSVDTDFKTFMLPTKLDAEKRNKIIEVFKKRLNPSEDSNIKKVDLYVGESDYLVVYEYIIKSDDCPSKTFKYIKAFKASSKEKAMEVLQKRIETAYTKDRYISHKILLETQPFLKNETNFILDASQFLRENSKKDTIKNTKKATGIGVRGKTK
;
A
#
# COMPACT_ATOMS: atom_id res chain seq x y z
N MET A 1 50.10 24.14 19.42
CA MET A 1 48.86 23.61 20.03
C MET A 1 47.87 23.34 18.90
N PHE A 2 47.81 22.10 18.41
CA PHE A 2 46.92 21.71 17.31
C PHE A 2 45.62 21.16 17.91
N LEU A 3 44.53 21.91 17.75
CA LEU A 3 43.17 21.47 18.06
C LEU A 3 42.71 20.49 16.99
N PHE A 4 42.75 19.20 17.29
CA PHE A 4 42.02 18.17 16.53
C PHE A 4 40.52 18.37 16.79
N LEU A 5 39.84 19.05 15.88
CA LEU A 5 38.39 19.01 15.76
C LEU A 5 38.02 17.58 15.33
N GLY A 6 37.65 16.76 16.31
CA GLY A 6 37.04 15.45 16.08
C GLY A 6 35.72 15.64 15.36
N PHE A 7 35.74 15.48 14.04
CA PHE A 7 34.54 15.26 13.26
C PHE A 7 33.92 13.94 13.72
N TYR A 8 32.96 14.03 14.63
CA TYR A 8 31.97 12.98 14.84
C TYR A 8 31.19 12.84 13.53
N PHE A 9 31.67 11.97 12.66
CA PHE A 9 30.82 11.36 11.66
C PHE A 9 29.80 10.53 12.44
N ASN A 10 28.65 11.15 12.76
CA ASN A 10 27.44 10.40 12.95
C ASN A 10 27.26 9.60 11.65
N SER A 11 27.65 8.34 11.70
CA SER A 11 27.31 7.36 10.68
C SER A 11 25.80 7.31 10.63
N PHE A 12 25.21 8.15 9.77
CA PHE A 12 23.84 8.01 9.30
C PHE A 12 23.78 6.64 8.65
N TYR A 13 23.43 5.62 9.44
CA TYR A 13 22.98 4.36 8.92
C TYR A 13 21.74 4.69 8.10
N ALA A 14 21.90 4.82 6.79
CA ALA A 14 20.80 5.12 5.89
C ALA A 14 19.70 4.09 6.12
N GLN A 15 18.65 4.49 6.85
CA GLN A 15 17.56 3.58 7.14
C GLN A 15 16.82 3.34 5.82
N SER A 16 16.84 2.10 5.35
CA SER A 16 16.13 1.71 4.12
C SER A 16 15.03 0.71 4.42
N ALA A 17 13.93 0.81 3.68
CA ALA A 17 12.79 -0.08 3.80
C ALA A 17 12.14 -0.34 2.43
N HIS A 18 11.30 -1.37 2.39
CA HIS A 18 10.32 -1.52 1.32
C HIS A 18 9.01 -0.87 1.75
N TYR A 19 8.52 0.07 0.96
CA TYR A 19 7.19 0.65 1.11
C TYR A 19 6.24 -0.03 0.12
N TYR A 20 5.28 -0.76 0.65
CA TYR A 20 4.29 -1.47 -0.14
C TYR A 20 3.02 -0.64 -0.30
N VAL A 21 2.51 -0.57 -1.53
CA VAL A 21 1.16 -0.09 -1.84
C VAL A 21 0.40 -1.25 -2.45
N LEU A 22 -0.57 -1.77 -1.71
CA LEU A 22 -1.50 -2.79 -2.19
C LEU A 22 -2.76 -2.09 -2.69
N ILE A 23 -3.12 -2.33 -3.94
CA ILE A 23 -4.24 -1.66 -4.61
C ILE A 23 -5.27 -2.72 -4.95
N ASN A 24 -6.47 -2.57 -4.42
CA ASN A 24 -7.60 -3.40 -4.77
C ASN A 24 -8.15 -2.99 -6.14
N ASN A 25 -8.31 -3.96 -7.01
CA ASN A 25 -8.81 -3.80 -8.36
C ASN A 25 -10.06 -4.65 -8.53
N THR A 26 -11.20 -4.01 -8.72
CA THR A 26 -12.50 -4.68 -8.82
C THR A 26 -12.92 -4.77 -10.27
N LYS A 27 -13.34 -5.96 -10.69
CA LYS A 27 -13.84 -6.21 -12.03
C LYS A 27 -15.27 -5.68 -12.16
N LEU A 28 -15.49 -4.82 -13.14
CA LEU A 28 -16.83 -4.31 -13.53
C LEU A 28 -17.41 -5.08 -14.72
N ALA A 29 -16.54 -5.67 -15.56
CA ALA A 29 -16.90 -6.51 -16.70
C ALA A 29 -15.73 -7.47 -17.02
N PRO A 30 -15.93 -8.52 -17.84
CA PRO A 30 -14.86 -9.44 -18.26
C PRO A 30 -13.58 -8.76 -18.75
N TRP A 31 -13.72 -7.61 -19.41
CA TRP A 31 -12.64 -6.79 -19.99
C TRP A 31 -12.40 -5.45 -19.26
N CYS A 32 -13.14 -5.13 -18.19
CA CYS A 32 -12.96 -3.89 -17.44
C CYS A 32 -12.78 -4.15 -15.95
N SER A 33 -11.66 -3.68 -15.41
CA SER A 33 -11.44 -3.60 -13.96
C SER A 33 -10.91 -2.22 -13.56
N VAL A 34 -11.39 -1.72 -12.43
CA VAL A 34 -11.04 -0.40 -11.90
C VAL A 34 -10.41 -0.52 -10.53
N ASP A 35 -9.48 0.37 -10.20
CA ASP A 35 -8.89 0.42 -8.87
C ASP A 35 -9.86 1.09 -7.89
N THR A 36 -10.09 0.48 -6.72
CA THR A 36 -11.17 0.89 -5.79
C THR A 36 -10.68 1.37 -4.43
N ASP A 37 -9.67 0.72 -3.86
CA ASP A 37 -9.09 1.06 -2.56
C ASP A 37 -7.60 0.70 -2.52
N PHE A 38 -6.87 1.18 -1.52
CA PHE A 38 -5.48 0.81 -1.29
C PHE A 38 -5.10 0.72 0.20
N LYS A 39 -4.04 -0.02 0.48
CA LYS A 39 -3.38 -0.07 1.79
C LYS A 39 -1.88 0.08 1.65
N THR A 40 -1.27 0.77 2.60
CA THR A 40 0.18 0.96 2.66
C THR A 40 0.77 0.46 3.96
N PHE A 41 2.00 -0.04 3.88
CA PHE A 41 2.81 -0.44 5.03
C PHE A 41 4.28 -0.54 4.61
N MET A 42 5.16 -0.51 5.61
CA MET A 42 6.60 -0.63 5.39
C MET A 42 7.15 -1.87 6.05
N LEU A 43 8.12 -2.50 5.38
CA LEU A 43 8.88 -3.64 5.90
C LEU A 43 10.39 -3.37 5.81
N PRO A 44 11.18 -3.84 6.79
CA PRO A 44 12.63 -3.72 6.73
C PRO A 44 13.19 -4.45 5.50
N THR A 45 14.22 -3.88 4.87
CA THR A 45 14.86 -4.51 3.68
C THR A 45 15.39 -5.91 3.97
N LYS A 46 15.92 -6.12 5.18
CA LYS A 46 16.52 -7.39 5.63
C LYS A 46 15.50 -8.42 6.13
N LEU A 47 14.20 -8.15 6.03
CA LEU A 47 13.17 -9.10 6.46
C LEU A 47 13.15 -10.32 5.53
N ASP A 48 13.09 -11.52 6.13
CA ASP A 48 13.01 -12.77 5.39
C ASP A 48 11.78 -12.86 4.48
N ALA A 49 11.93 -13.52 3.34
CA ALA A 49 10.91 -13.56 2.30
C ALA A 49 9.61 -14.23 2.78
N GLU A 50 9.71 -15.26 3.63
CA GLU A 50 8.56 -16.00 4.15
C GLU A 50 7.70 -15.10 5.05
N LYS A 51 8.28 -14.45 6.05
CA LYS A 51 7.58 -13.49 6.92
C LYS A 51 7.06 -12.29 6.14
N ARG A 52 7.85 -11.78 5.19
CA ARG A 52 7.41 -10.70 4.29
C ARG A 52 6.13 -11.07 3.55
N ASN A 53 6.09 -12.25 2.94
CA ASN A 53 4.91 -12.75 2.23
C ASN A 53 3.74 -12.94 3.18
N LYS A 54 3.94 -13.53 4.36
CA LYS A 54 2.89 -13.67 5.38
C LYS A 54 2.29 -12.32 5.80
N ILE A 55 3.12 -11.29 5.99
CA ILE A 55 2.63 -9.95 6.31
C ILE A 55 1.84 -9.35 5.15
N ILE A 56 2.36 -9.45 3.91
CA ILE A 56 1.67 -8.98 2.71
C ILE A 56 0.27 -9.63 2.62
N GLU A 57 0.16 -10.95 2.86
CA GLU A 57 -1.12 -11.66 2.85
C GLU A 57 -2.08 -11.16 3.94
N VAL A 58 -1.59 -10.79 5.13
CA VAL A 58 -2.42 -10.15 6.16
C VAL A 58 -3.01 -8.83 5.65
N PHE A 59 -2.20 -7.98 5.00
CA PHE A 59 -2.71 -6.71 4.45
C PHE A 59 -3.63 -6.90 3.25
N LYS A 60 -3.38 -7.90 2.39
CA LYS A 60 -4.29 -8.28 1.31
C LYS A 60 -5.66 -8.66 1.86
N LYS A 61 -5.73 -9.49 2.91
CA LYS A 61 -6.99 -9.86 3.56
C LYS A 61 -7.72 -8.65 4.16
N ARG A 62 -6.97 -7.68 4.71
CA ARG A 62 -7.54 -6.44 5.29
C ARG A 62 -8.11 -5.47 4.26
N LEU A 63 -7.70 -5.56 2.99
CA LEU A 63 -8.37 -4.87 1.90
C LEU A 63 -9.78 -5.43 1.63
N ASN A 64 -10.09 -6.62 2.17
CA ASN A 64 -11.37 -7.31 2.02
C ASN A 64 -11.85 -7.34 0.56
N PRO A 65 -11.02 -7.86 -0.37
CA PRO A 65 -11.36 -7.93 -1.79
C PRO A 65 -12.65 -8.75 -1.99
N SER A 66 -13.50 -8.33 -2.94
CA SER A 66 -14.59 -9.18 -3.41
C SER A 66 -14.05 -10.39 -4.19
N GLU A 67 -14.89 -11.39 -4.47
CA GLU A 67 -14.49 -12.57 -5.25
C GLU A 67 -13.94 -12.20 -6.64
N ASP A 68 -14.51 -11.16 -7.25
CA ASP A 68 -14.08 -10.62 -8.55
C ASP A 68 -12.96 -9.58 -8.46
N SER A 69 -12.33 -9.42 -7.30
CA SER A 69 -11.25 -8.46 -7.10
C SER A 69 -9.87 -9.12 -7.18
N ASN A 70 -8.91 -8.38 -7.73
CA ASN A 70 -7.49 -8.72 -7.69
C ASN A 70 -6.72 -7.64 -6.92
N ILE A 71 -5.59 -7.99 -6.33
CA ILE A 71 -4.74 -7.04 -5.61
C ILE A 71 -3.44 -6.83 -6.38
N LYS A 72 -3.25 -5.61 -6.88
CA LYS A 72 -1.99 -5.15 -7.46
C LYS A 72 -1.04 -4.76 -6.34
N LYS A 73 0.25 -5.07 -6.50
CA LYS A 73 1.30 -4.71 -5.53
C LYS A 73 2.31 -3.78 -6.19
N VAL A 74 2.52 -2.61 -5.59
CA VAL A 74 3.64 -1.73 -5.88
C VAL A 74 4.64 -1.83 -4.73
N ASP A 75 5.89 -2.13 -5.05
CA ASP A 75 7.00 -2.22 -4.10
C ASP A 75 7.99 -1.08 -4.40
N LEU A 76 8.16 -0.17 -3.44
CA LEU A 76 9.06 0.97 -3.55
C LEU A 76 10.17 0.84 -2.52
N TYR A 77 11.42 0.77 -2.97
CA TYR A 77 12.58 0.84 -2.08
C TYR A 77 12.82 2.29 -1.65
N VAL A 78 12.74 2.59 -0.36
CA VAL A 78 12.72 3.95 0.19
C VAL A 78 13.83 4.16 1.22
N GLY A 79 14.43 5.35 1.18
CA GLY A 79 15.34 5.87 2.21
C GLY A 79 14.72 7.05 2.97
N GLU A 80 15.47 7.60 3.93
CA GLU A 80 14.99 8.60 4.91
C GLU A 80 14.40 9.87 4.29
N SER A 81 14.95 10.33 3.17
CA SER A 81 14.53 11.55 2.48
C SER A 81 13.48 11.32 1.39
N ASP A 82 13.17 10.06 1.06
CA ASP A 82 12.22 9.78 -0.02
C ASP A 82 10.81 10.25 0.36
N TYR A 83 10.16 10.95 -0.56
CA TYR A 83 8.77 11.37 -0.50
C TYR A 83 7.94 10.47 -1.40
N LEU A 84 6.79 10.00 -0.92
CA LEU A 84 5.91 9.10 -1.65
C LEU A 84 4.57 9.76 -1.92
N VAL A 85 4.07 9.49 -3.12
CA VAL A 85 2.76 9.93 -3.56
C VAL A 85 1.99 8.72 -4.06
N VAL A 86 0.79 8.53 -3.52
CA VAL A 86 -0.26 7.68 -4.10
C VAL A 86 -1.32 8.58 -4.67
N TYR A 87 -1.67 8.40 -5.93
CA TYR A 87 -2.66 9.23 -6.61
C TYR A 87 -3.63 8.40 -7.43
N GLU A 88 -4.86 8.89 -7.50
CA GLU A 88 -5.91 8.41 -8.40
C GLU A 88 -5.82 9.16 -9.72
N TYR A 89 -6.03 8.44 -10.80
CA TYR A 89 -6.02 8.94 -12.17
C TYR A 89 -7.28 8.44 -12.88
N ILE A 90 -8.12 9.36 -13.35
CA ILE A 90 -9.38 9.07 -14.03
C ILE A 90 -9.27 9.41 -15.51
N ILE A 91 -9.62 8.45 -16.36
CA ILE A 91 -9.68 8.63 -17.81
C ILE A 91 -11.04 8.21 -18.35
N LYS A 92 -11.44 8.77 -19.50
CA LYS A 92 -12.59 8.34 -20.27
C LYS A 92 -12.36 6.93 -20.84
N SER A 93 -13.42 6.13 -20.84
CA SER A 93 -13.44 4.78 -21.40
C SER A 93 -14.74 4.55 -22.13
N ASP A 94 -14.68 4.14 -23.38
CA ASP A 94 -15.89 3.83 -24.13
C ASP A 94 -16.39 2.40 -23.83
N ASP A 95 -15.45 1.50 -23.53
CA ASP A 95 -15.67 0.06 -23.35
C ASP A 95 -15.99 -0.36 -21.91
N CYS A 96 -15.68 0.47 -20.92
CA CYS A 96 -16.01 0.15 -19.53
C CYS A 96 -17.44 0.59 -19.18
N PRO A 97 -18.22 -0.22 -18.42
CA PRO A 97 -19.58 0.15 -18.00
C PRO A 97 -19.68 1.51 -17.29
N SER A 98 -18.69 1.88 -16.47
CA SER A 98 -18.62 3.17 -15.76
C SER A 98 -18.31 4.37 -16.66
N LYS A 99 -18.09 4.15 -17.96
CA LYS A 99 -17.62 5.13 -18.96
C LYS A 99 -16.31 5.85 -18.62
N THR A 100 -15.68 5.42 -17.54
CA THR A 100 -14.43 5.95 -17.01
C THR A 100 -13.60 4.82 -16.44
N PHE A 101 -12.29 4.88 -16.63
CA PHE A 101 -11.33 4.01 -15.97
C PHE A 101 -10.64 4.79 -14.85
N LYS A 102 -10.65 4.19 -13.66
CA LYS A 102 -9.94 4.68 -12.49
C LYS A 102 -8.72 3.81 -12.25
N TYR A 103 -7.56 4.47 -12.14
CA TYR A 103 -6.29 3.84 -11.77
C TYR A 103 -5.75 4.48 -10.50
N ILE A 104 -5.20 3.67 -9.61
CA ILE A 104 -4.36 4.14 -8.51
C ILE A 104 -2.91 3.86 -8.89
N LYS A 105 -2.05 4.85 -8.75
CA LYS A 105 -0.61 4.74 -8.98
C LYS A 105 0.15 5.25 -7.78
N ALA A 106 1.33 4.68 -7.56
CA ALA A 106 2.24 5.10 -6.52
C ALA A 106 3.64 5.30 -7.09
N PHE A 107 4.37 6.28 -6.56
CA PHE A 107 5.77 6.50 -6.85
C PHE A 107 6.48 7.20 -5.70
N LYS A 108 7.81 7.17 -5.74
CA LYS A 108 8.68 7.93 -4.83
C LYS A 108 9.47 8.99 -5.59
N ALA A 109 9.87 10.02 -4.89
CA ALA A 109 10.82 11.05 -5.33
C ALA A 109 11.71 11.48 -4.16
N SER A 110 12.77 12.22 -4.43
CA SER A 110 13.74 12.63 -3.41
C SER A 110 13.27 13.78 -2.49
N SER A 111 12.12 14.39 -2.79
CA SER A 111 11.52 15.49 -2.03
C SER A 111 10.07 15.70 -2.46
N LYS A 112 9.33 16.52 -1.71
CA LYS A 112 7.95 16.90 -2.05
C LYS A 112 7.89 17.65 -3.38
N GLU A 113 8.78 18.62 -3.58
CA GLU A 113 8.85 19.44 -4.79
C GLU A 113 9.11 18.56 -6.02
N LYS A 114 10.07 17.63 -5.90
CA LYS A 114 10.35 16.65 -6.96
C LYS A 114 9.18 15.69 -7.19
N ALA A 115 8.45 15.33 -6.14
CA ALA A 115 7.27 14.48 -6.31
C ALA A 115 6.18 15.18 -7.14
N MET A 116 5.94 16.46 -6.89
CA MET A 116 4.97 17.25 -7.66
C MET A 116 5.41 17.44 -9.12
N GLU A 117 6.69 17.71 -9.36
CA GLU A 117 7.26 17.78 -10.72
C GLU A 117 7.06 16.46 -11.48
N VAL A 118 7.36 15.32 -10.83
CA VAL A 118 7.19 13.99 -11.41
C VAL A 118 5.71 13.67 -11.66
N LEU A 119 4.81 14.06 -10.75
CA LEU A 119 3.36 13.87 -10.94
C LEU A 119 2.88 14.61 -12.19
N GLN A 120 3.21 15.90 -12.29
CA GLN A 120 2.83 16.74 -13.42
C GLN A 120 3.33 16.13 -14.74
N LYS A 121 4.62 15.78 -14.79
CA LYS A 121 5.22 15.14 -15.97
C LYS A 121 4.52 13.84 -16.34
N ARG A 122 4.20 12.98 -15.37
CA ARG A 122 3.50 11.70 -15.61
C ARG A 122 2.10 11.88 -16.18
N ILE A 123 1.39 12.94 -15.78
CA ILE A 123 0.07 13.28 -16.32
C ILE A 123 0.21 13.78 -17.76
N GLU A 124 1.17 14.69 -18.01
CA GLU A 124 1.40 15.29 -19.32
C GLU A 124 1.91 14.30 -20.38
N THR A 125 2.70 13.30 -19.97
CA THR A 125 3.28 12.30 -20.88
C THR A 125 2.53 10.96 -20.85
N ALA A 126 1.36 10.90 -20.22
CA ALA A 126 0.57 9.68 -20.24
C ALA A 126 0.07 9.40 -21.67
N TYR A 127 0.20 8.16 -22.14
CA TYR A 127 -0.41 7.72 -23.41
C TYR A 127 -1.93 7.95 -23.47
N THR A 128 -2.56 8.15 -22.32
CA THR A 128 -4.00 8.40 -22.16
C THR A 128 -4.34 9.87 -21.95
N LYS A 129 -3.43 10.81 -22.27
CA LYS A 129 -3.63 12.26 -22.11
C LYS A 129 -4.91 12.75 -22.79
N ASP A 130 -5.21 12.29 -24.00
CA ASP A 130 -6.43 12.71 -24.73
C ASP A 130 -7.72 12.16 -24.11
N ARG A 131 -7.60 11.16 -23.23
CA ARG A 131 -8.71 10.59 -22.46
C ARG A 131 -8.70 11.06 -21.01
N TYR A 132 -7.73 11.88 -20.61
CA TYR A 132 -7.59 12.33 -19.23
C TYR A 132 -8.81 13.17 -18.82
N ILE A 133 -9.30 12.92 -17.61
CA ILE A 133 -10.38 13.70 -17.00
C ILE A 133 -9.82 14.46 -15.80
N SER A 134 -9.27 13.73 -14.83
CA SER A 134 -8.78 14.32 -13.58
C SER A 134 -7.80 13.39 -12.87
N HIS A 135 -7.10 13.95 -11.89
CA HIS A 135 -6.34 13.20 -10.90
C HIS A 135 -6.60 13.76 -9.51
N LYS A 136 -6.36 12.93 -8.50
CA LYS A 136 -6.44 13.31 -7.08
C LYS A 136 -5.31 12.64 -6.32
N ILE A 137 -4.56 13.41 -5.54
CA ILE A 137 -3.59 12.83 -4.61
C ILE A 137 -4.37 12.19 -3.45
N LEU A 138 -4.11 10.91 -3.21
CA LEU A 138 -4.76 10.12 -2.15
C LEU A 138 -3.91 10.04 -0.89
N LEU A 139 -2.58 10.03 -1.05
CA LEU A 139 -1.63 10.00 0.06
C LEU A 139 -0.34 10.72 -0.36
N GLU A 140 0.16 11.56 0.53
CA GLU A 140 1.49 12.16 0.49
C GLU A 140 2.18 11.84 1.80
N THR A 141 3.38 11.26 1.77
CA THR A 141 4.08 10.93 3.02
C THR A 141 5.59 10.84 2.83
N GLN A 142 6.33 11.14 3.90
CA GLN A 142 7.76 10.86 4.00
C GLN A 142 7.95 9.73 5.02
N PRO A 143 8.25 8.50 4.60
CA PRO A 143 7.98 7.33 5.42
C PRO A 143 8.89 7.15 6.66
N PHE A 144 9.92 7.98 6.81
CA PHE A 144 10.79 7.95 7.98
C PHE A 144 10.55 9.12 8.94
N LEU A 145 9.57 9.99 8.66
CA LEU A 145 9.10 10.97 9.64
C LEU A 145 8.19 10.27 10.67
N LYS A 146 8.60 10.34 11.94
CA LYS A 146 8.19 9.50 13.09
C LYS A 146 6.68 9.33 13.37
N ASN A 147 5.78 10.04 12.71
CA ASN A 147 4.37 10.14 13.12
C ASN A 147 3.36 9.45 12.19
N GLU A 148 3.74 8.94 11.02
CA GLU A 148 2.75 8.57 9.98
C GLU A 148 2.85 7.14 9.44
N THR A 149 3.82 6.34 9.87
CA THR A 149 4.12 5.08 9.16
C THR A 149 3.74 3.82 9.90
N ASN A 150 2.96 2.98 9.22
CA ASN A 150 2.75 1.56 9.52
C ASN A 150 4.03 0.75 9.26
N PHE A 151 5.13 1.09 9.95
CA PHE A 151 6.40 0.41 9.83
C PHE A 151 6.45 -0.78 10.78
N ILE A 152 6.54 -1.99 10.21
CA ILE A 152 6.51 -3.22 10.98
C ILE A 152 7.96 -3.66 11.24
N LEU A 153 8.50 -3.19 12.38
CA LEU A 153 9.85 -3.56 12.81
C LEU A 153 9.89 -5.00 13.35
N ASP A 154 8.94 -5.38 14.22
CA ASP A 154 8.81 -6.76 14.71
C ASP A 154 7.75 -7.53 13.93
N ALA A 155 8.22 -8.17 12.85
CA ALA A 155 7.40 -9.05 12.02
C ALA A 155 6.78 -10.22 12.81
N SER A 156 7.51 -10.79 13.78
CA SER A 156 7.07 -11.96 14.54
C SER A 156 5.96 -11.59 15.51
N GLN A 157 6.07 -10.46 16.21
CA GLN A 157 4.99 -9.93 17.04
C GLN A 157 3.76 -9.59 16.19
N PHE A 158 3.94 -8.87 15.08
CA PHE A 158 2.83 -8.52 14.19
C PHE A 158 2.05 -9.75 13.71
N LEU A 159 2.74 -10.81 13.27
CA LEU A 159 2.09 -12.04 12.80
C LEU A 159 1.35 -12.76 13.93
N ARG A 160 1.91 -12.80 15.15
CA ARG A 160 1.26 -13.40 16.32
C ARG A 160 -0.01 -12.68 16.74
N GLU A 161 -0.03 -11.35 16.70
CA GLU A 161 -1.22 -10.56 17.04
C GLU A 161 -2.35 -10.75 16.02
N ASN A 162 -2.00 -10.96 14.75
CA ASN A 162 -2.98 -11.12 13.68
C ASN A 162 -3.53 -12.55 13.58
N SER A 163 -2.73 -13.57 13.91
CA SER A 163 -3.25 -14.94 13.99
C SER A 163 -4.26 -15.12 15.14
N LYS A 164 -4.03 -14.49 16.30
CA LYS A 164 -4.97 -14.51 17.43
C LYS A 164 -6.33 -13.90 17.09
N LYS A 165 -6.34 -12.80 16.32
CA LYS A 165 -7.58 -12.15 15.86
C LYS A 165 -8.39 -13.05 14.93
N ASP A 166 -7.71 -13.79 14.04
CA ASP A 166 -8.38 -14.75 13.14
C ASP A 166 -9.01 -15.91 13.94
N THR A 167 -8.32 -16.45 14.95
CA THR A 167 -8.86 -17.50 15.81
C THR A 167 -10.13 -17.04 16.54
N ILE A 168 -10.14 -15.83 17.13
CA ILE A 168 -11.32 -15.30 17.84
C ILE A 168 -12.51 -15.09 16.89
N LYS A 169 -12.27 -14.60 15.67
CA LYS A 169 -13.33 -14.40 14.66
C LYS A 169 -13.96 -15.75 14.24
N ASN A 170 -13.14 -16.78 14.12
CA ASN A 170 -13.61 -18.14 13.78
C ASN A 170 -14.41 -18.77 14.93
N THR A 171 -13.99 -18.58 16.18
CA THR A 171 -14.75 -19.07 17.35
C THR A 171 -16.13 -18.40 17.49
N LYS A 172 -16.24 -17.11 17.14
CA LYS A 172 -17.54 -16.39 17.11
C LYS A 172 -18.46 -16.85 15.97
N LYS A 173 -17.92 -17.24 14.82
CA LYS A 173 -18.72 -17.85 13.74
C LYS A 173 -19.19 -19.26 14.09
N ALA A 174 -18.36 -20.04 14.79
CA ALA A 174 -18.67 -21.42 15.17
C ALA A 174 -19.71 -21.54 16.30
N THR A 175 -19.93 -20.48 17.09
CA THR A 175 -20.92 -20.46 18.17
C THR A 175 -22.36 -20.15 17.70
N GLY A 176 -22.58 -20.00 16.38
CA GLY A 176 -23.90 -19.71 15.77
C GLY A 176 -24.71 -20.91 15.29
N ILE A 177 -24.30 -22.16 15.55
CA ILE A 177 -25.08 -23.36 15.18
C ILE A 177 -25.20 -24.25 16.41
N GLY A 178 -26.32 -24.13 17.11
CA GLY A 178 -26.67 -25.08 18.16
C GLY A 178 -27.75 -24.55 19.08
N VAL A 179 -29.00 -24.51 18.62
CA VAL A 179 -30.15 -25.19 19.26
C VAL A 179 -31.30 -25.30 18.24
N ARG A 180 -31.60 -26.50 17.75
CA ARG A 180 -33.00 -26.93 17.59
C ARG A 180 -33.08 -28.43 17.76
N GLY A 181 -33.15 -28.83 19.03
CA GLY A 181 -33.56 -30.17 19.42
C GLY A 181 -35.00 -30.44 18.99
N LYS A 182 -35.24 -31.69 18.60
CA LYS A 182 -36.54 -32.27 18.31
C LYS A 182 -37.45 -32.23 19.55
N THR A 183 -38.73 -31.90 19.37
CA THR A 183 -39.87 -32.62 19.98
C THR A 183 -41.21 -32.04 19.50
N LYS A 184 -41.88 -32.76 18.59
CA LYS A 184 -43.19 -33.39 18.82
C LYS A 184 -43.49 -34.33 17.65
#